data_AF-D8LT36-F1
#
_entry.id   AF-D8LT36-F1
#
_cell.length_a   1.000
_cell.length_b   1.000
_cell.length_c   1.000
_cell.angle_alpha   90.00
_cell.angle_beta   90.00
_cell.angle_gamma   90.00
#
_symmetry.space_group_name_H-M   'P 1'
#
loop_
_entity.id
_entity.type
_entity.pdbx_description
1 polymer ?
#
loop_
_entity_poly.entity_id
_entity_poly.type
_entity_poly.pdbx_seq_one_letter_code
_entity_poly.pdbx_strand_id
1 'polypeptide(L)'
;MPLTSRRAPILALLYHAAHSGHRIEAFVHAAATRRCCWHRLGGVHQQACHHQQAFHLPSILQLMSVGGRDETLKAAPSTAMTMGADVAKASAAIKAAPTESSRSGGILGPLKESIRNDRGRSEDCDAALLYFSFGANMCPSILTSKRGVNPFASLPAEATQFSTGTRRNPSATDGAGGVTRRDKTDTQKSRGMCVCFCHRAGYATLARNPGPPQSWEKSPGAHGVLHVISPSSLEKIAASENGYEKRLVDVATPTGDRDIAVCFVSNPWQTLPTSVPPTSRYLSLLQDGAAYHNVDERYRAWLALLPSVRPEDEMMSSDRVRTPSKIVTDTVLAVAAFAAFVAAGAAINPF
;
A
#
# COMPACT_ATOMS: atom_id res chain seq x y z
N MET A 1 -24.66 50.82 13.95
CA MET A 1 -24.89 49.97 12.76
C MET A 1 -23.82 48.91 12.70
N PRO A 2 -24.13 47.59 12.74
CA PRO A 2 -23.10 46.56 12.67
C PRO A 2 -22.84 46.16 11.21
N LEU A 3 -21.56 46.14 10.82
CA LEU A 3 -21.09 45.61 9.53
C LEU A 3 -21.07 44.07 9.62
N THR A 4 -21.88 43.42 8.79
CA THR A 4 -21.90 41.96 8.67
C THR A 4 -20.76 41.48 7.77
N SER A 5 -19.89 40.64 8.32
CA SER A 5 -18.77 40.01 7.61
C SER A 5 -19.27 38.92 6.65
N ARG A 6 -19.19 39.18 5.33
CA ARG A 6 -19.49 38.22 4.24
C ARG A 6 -18.21 37.82 3.49
N ARG A 7 -17.22 37.19 4.15
CA ARG A 7 -16.00 36.71 3.46
C ARG A 7 -15.57 35.27 3.78
N ALA A 8 -16.46 34.42 4.29
CA ALA A 8 -16.13 33.03 4.61
C ALA A 8 -16.33 31.95 3.50
N PRO A 9 -17.17 32.09 2.44
CA PRO A 9 -17.57 30.91 1.66
C PRO A 9 -16.59 30.46 0.55
N ILE A 10 -15.64 31.30 0.13
CA ILE A 10 -14.80 30.99 -1.04
C ILE A 10 -13.68 29.99 -0.71
N LEU A 11 -13.09 30.09 0.48
CA LEU A 11 -12.01 29.19 0.91
C LEU A 11 -12.51 27.76 1.19
N ALA A 12 -13.73 27.61 1.72
CA ALA A 12 -14.34 26.31 1.96
C ALA A 12 -14.64 25.56 0.63
N LEU A 13 -15.04 26.29 -0.42
CA LEU A 13 -15.31 25.73 -1.75
C LEU A 13 -14.03 25.24 -2.45
N LEU A 14 -12.94 26.01 -2.37
CA LEU A 14 -11.64 25.61 -2.95
C LEU A 14 -11.02 24.41 -2.22
N TYR A 15 -11.18 24.36 -0.89
CA TYR A 15 -10.74 23.22 -0.09
C TYR A 15 -11.48 21.92 -0.45
N HIS A 16 -12.80 21.98 -0.64
CA HIS A 16 -13.60 20.81 -1.03
C HIS A 16 -13.32 20.33 -2.46
N ALA A 17 -13.07 21.24 -3.40
CA ALA A 17 -12.76 20.90 -4.79
C ALA A 17 -11.39 20.21 -4.92
N ALA A 18 -10.40 20.63 -4.13
CA ALA A 18 -9.06 20.03 -4.14
C ALA A 18 -9.02 18.60 -3.58
N HIS A 19 -9.98 18.21 -2.73
CA HIS A 19 -10.00 16.91 -2.04
C HIS A 19 -10.98 15.89 -2.62
N SER A 20 -11.86 16.28 -3.56
CA SER A 20 -12.91 15.41 -4.11
C SER A 20 -12.59 14.75 -5.46
N GLY A 21 -11.40 14.97 -6.02
CA GLY A 21 -10.94 14.25 -7.22
C GLY A 21 -11.69 14.57 -8.52
N HIS A 22 -12.55 15.60 -8.54
CA HIS A 22 -13.23 16.04 -9.75
C HIS A 22 -12.34 16.93 -10.63
N ARG A 23 -12.50 16.81 -11.97
CA ARG A 23 -11.75 17.59 -12.96
C ARG A 23 -12.00 19.10 -12.80
N ILE A 24 -10.91 19.84 -12.59
CA ILE A 24 -10.87 21.30 -12.35
C ILE A 24 -11.48 22.12 -13.51
N GLU A 25 -11.53 21.57 -14.73
CA GLU A 25 -12.01 22.26 -15.94
C GLU A 25 -13.47 22.76 -15.86
N ALA A 26 -14.34 22.07 -15.11
CA ALA A 26 -15.75 22.48 -14.99
C ALA A 26 -15.97 23.73 -14.12
N PHE A 27 -15.04 24.03 -13.20
CA PHE A 27 -15.23 25.12 -12.23
C PHE A 27 -14.78 26.49 -12.75
N VAL A 28 -13.76 26.52 -13.61
CA VAL A 28 -13.27 27.76 -14.24
C VAL A 28 -14.34 28.37 -15.17
N HIS A 29 -15.16 27.53 -15.80
CA HIS A 29 -16.24 28.00 -16.68
C HIS A 29 -17.46 28.57 -15.92
N ALA A 30 -17.77 28.04 -14.73
CA ALA A 30 -18.90 28.49 -13.91
C ALA A 30 -18.64 29.80 -13.14
N ALA A 31 -17.38 30.10 -12.84
CA ALA A 31 -16.98 31.36 -12.19
C ALA A 31 -16.97 32.55 -13.18
N ALA A 32 -16.72 32.30 -14.47
CA ALA A 32 -16.68 33.33 -15.52
C ALA A 32 -18.07 33.81 -15.98
N THR A 33 -19.14 33.04 -15.77
CA THR A 33 -20.49 33.31 -16.31
C THR A 33 -21.45 34.03 -15.34
N ARG A 34 -21.05 34.31 -14.09
CA ARG A 34 -21.93 34.97 -13.08
C ARG A 34 -21.69 36.47 -12.91
N ARG A 35 -21.60 37.23 -14.00
CA ARG A 35 -21.61 38.72 -13.95
C ARG A 35 -22.79 39.41 -14.64
N CYS A 36 -23.72 38.70 -15.27
CA CYS A 36 -24.88 39.31 -15.91
C CYS A 36 -26.15 38.59 -15.50
N CYS A 37 -26.83 39.07 -14.45
CA CYS A 37 -28.28 38.98 -14.20
C CYS A 37 -28.56 39.22 -12.71
N TRP A 38 -28.52 40.48 -12.27
CA TRP A 38 -29.17 40.90 -11.03
C TRP A 38 -29.86 42.23 -11.26
N HIS A 39 -31.01 42.17 -11.93
CA HIS A 39 -32.06 43.18 -11.77
C HIS A 39 -33.42 42.54 -12.04
N ARG A 40 -34.36 42.82 -11.12
CA ARG A 40 -35.82 42.77 -11.24
C ARG A 40 -36.52 41.55 -10.60
N LEU A 41 -37.61 41.87 -9.88
CA LEU A 41 -38.55 41.08 -9.06
C LEU A 41 -38.11 40.96 -7.58
N GLY A 42 -38.75 41.54 -6.57
CA GLY A 42 -40.09 42.12 -6.45
C GLY A 42 -41.03 41.12 -5.77
N GLY A 43 -41.33 41.34 -4.47
CA GLY A 43 -42.59 40.89 -3.85
C GLY A 43 -42.56 39.78 -2.79
N VAL A 44 -42.76 40.18 -1.52
CA VAL A 44 -43.67 39.64 -0.48
C VAL A 44 -43.85 38.11 -0.32
N HIS A 45 -43.33 37.51 0.76
CA HIS A 45 -44.12 37.04 1.93
C HIS A 45 -43.19 36.46 3.02
N GLN A 46 -43.27 37.04 4.22
CA GLN A 46 -42.76 36.49 5.46
C GLN A 46 -43.68 35.36 5.93
N GLN A 47 -43.12 34.18 6.23
CA GLN A 47 -43.64 33.35 7.32
C GLN A 47 -42.52 32.52 7.94
N ALA A 48 -42.44 32.63 9.27
CA ALA A 48 -41.37 32.14 10.11
C ALA A 48 -41.53 30.65 10.44
N CYS A 49 -40.44 29.90 10.40
CA CYS A 49 -40.25 28.71 11.22
C CYS A 49 -38.84 28.74 11.82
N HIS A 50 -38.80 28.98 13.13
CA HIS A 50 -37.63 28.81 14.00
C HIS A 50 -37.31 27.31 14.13
N HIS A 51 -36.10 26.90 13.76
CA HIS A 51 -35.45 25.74 14.36
C HIS A 51 -33.95 26.03 14.50
N GLN A 52 -33.57 26.48 15.69
CA GLN A 52 -32.20 26.51 16.16
C GLN A 52 -31.79 25.09 16.56
N GLN A 53 -30.82 24.51 15.86
CA GLN A 53 -30.02 23.42 16.41
C GLN A 53 -28.61 23.95 16.68
N ALA A 54 -28.32 24.09 17.97
CA ALA A 54 -26.99 24.38 18.48
C ALA A 54 -26.14 23.10 18.38
N PHE A 55 -25.05 23.15 17.62
CA PHE A 55 -23.99 22.15 17.71
C PHE A 55 -22.98 22.60 18.76
N HIS A 56 -23.00 21.92 19.91
CA HIS A 56 -21.91 21.94 20.89
C HIS A 56 -20.75 21.10 20.35
N LEU A 57 -19.57 21.71 20.18
CA LEU A 57 -18.30 21.00 20.10
C LEU A 57 -17.69 20.97 21.50
N PRO A 58 -17.33 19.80 22.07
CA PRO A 58 -16.51 19.77 23.27
C PRO A 58 -15.04 19.91 22.87
N SER A 59 -14.41 20.94 23.44
CA SER A 59 -12.96 21.10 23.56
C SER A 59 -12.36 19.86 24.24
N ILE A 60 -11.49 19.13 23.54
CA ILE A 60 -10.61 18.14 24.17
C ILE A 60 -9.17 18.67 24.05
N LEU A 61 -8.75 19.37 25.11
CA LEU A 61 -7.36 19.63 25.45
C LEU A 61 -7.23 19.38 26.96
N GLN A 62 -6.84 18.16 27.32
CA GLN A 62 -6.34 17.79 28.65
C GLN A 62 -5.38 16.61 28.44
N LEU A 63 -4.08 16.89 28.48
CA LEU A 63 -3.20 16.58 29.62
C LEU A 63 -3.10 15.08 29.90
N MET A 64 -2.15 14.43 29.23
CA MET A 64 -1.48 13.26 29.80
C MET A 64 -0.04 13.63 30.14
N SER A 65 0.15 13.90 31.42
CA SER A 65 1.43 13.80 32.12
C SER A 65 1.79 12.32 32.20
N VAL A 66 2.92 11.93 31.62
CA VAL A 66 3.51 10.60 31.84
C VAL A 66 4.74 10.80 32.71
N GLY A 67 4.62 10.32 33.95
CA GLY A 67 5.67 10.33 34.94
C GLY A 67 6.86 9.49 34.49
N GLY A 68 8.05 10.03 34.76
CA GLY A 68 9.31 9.33 34.61
C GLY A 68 9.41 8.13 35.55
N ARG A 69 10.03 7.07 35.04
CA ARG A 69 10.63 6.02 35.87
C ARG A 69 12.09 5.90 35.49
N ASP A 70 12.92 6.05 36.52
CA ASP A 70 14.34 5.76 36.57
C ASP A 70 14.66 4.35 36.05
N GLU A 71 15.59 4.29 35.10
CA GLU A 71 16.33 3.07 34.78
C GLU A 71 17.67 3.10 35.53
N THR A 72 17.77 2.34 36.62
CA THR A 72 19.06 1.91 37.16
C THR A 72 19.42 0.55 36.56
N LEU A 73 20.24 0.57 35.50
CA LEU A 73 20.91 -0.61 34.95
C LEU A 73 22.07 -1.01 35.87
N LYS A 74 21.92 -2.14 36.58
CA LYS A 74 23.03 -2.87 37.20
C LYS A 74 23.54 -3.93 36.22
N ALA A 75 24.83 -3.82 35.89
CA ALA A 75 25.58 -4.82 35.16
C ALA A 75 25.79 -6.09 36.02
N ALA A 76 25.76 -7.26 35.36
CA ALA A 76 26.29 -8.51 35.90
C ALA A 76 26.85 -9.38 34.74
N PRO A 77 27.80 -10.30 35.05
CA PRO A 77 28.92 -10.57 34.16
C PRO A 77 28.75 -11.77 33.22
N SER A 78 29.60 -11.74 32.21
CA SER A 78 29.90 -12.79 31.24
C SER A 78 30.33 -14.10 31.92
N THR A 79 29.65 -15.19 31.57
CA THR A 79 30.11 -16.56 31.84
C THR A 79 30.31 -17.27 30.51
N ALA A 80 31.57 -17.56 30.19
CA ALA A 80 31.95 -18.44 29.10
C ALA A 80 31.60 -19.89 29.47
N MET A 81 30.93 -20.60 28.56
CA MET A 81 30.93 -22.06 28.55
C MET A 81 31.27 -22.58 27.16
N THR A 82 32.39 -23.29 27.12
CA THR A 82 32.90 -24.11 26.04
C THR A 82 32.45 -25.54 26.32
N MET A 83 31.70 -26.17 25.43
CA MET A 83 31.58 -27.62 25.10
C MET A 83 30.59 -27.69 23.93
N GLY A 84 30.67 -28.52 22.91
CA GLY A 84 31.44 -29.71 22.58
C GLY A 84 30.75 -30.31 21.35
N ALA A 85 31.52 -30.95 20.47
CA ALA A 85 31.06 -31.58 19.25
C ALA A 85 30.02 -32.69 19.53
N ASP A 86 29.07 -32.86 18.61
CA ASP A 86 28.49 -34.16 18.16
C ASP A 86 27.09 -33.96 17.54
N VAL A 87 26.98 -33.85 16.21
CA VAL A 87 25.89 -34.46 15.43
C VAL A 87 26.38 -34.71 14.00
N ALA A 88 27.02 -35.85 13.78
CA ALA A 88 27.30 -36.41 12.45
C ALA A 88 26.56 -37.74 12.30
N LYS A 89 25.25 -37.71 11.97
CA LYS A 89 24.50 -38.83 11.36
C LYS A 89 23.03 -38.48 11.14
N ALA A 90 22.71 -37.88 9.99
CA ALA A 90 21.37 -37.93 9.38
C ALA A 90 21.39 -37.30 7.98
N SER A 91 22.11 -37.91 7.03
CA SER A 91 21.91 -37.55 5.61
C SER A 91 22.32 -38.70 4.70
N ALA A 92 21.51 -39.76 4.72
CA ALA A 92 21.59 -40.86 3.77
C ALA A 92 20.24 -41.58 3.69
N ALA A 93 19.24 -40.96 3.07
CA ALA A 93 18.07 -41.64 2.48
C ALA A 93 17.12 -40.63 1.80
N ILE A 94 17.49 -40.15 0.61
CA ILE A 94 16.50 -39.70 -0.38
C ILE A 94 16.83 -40.45 -1.66
N LYS A 95 16.27 -41.66 -1.76
CA LYS A 95 16.36 -42.53 -2.93
C LYS A 95 15.03 -42.44 -3.66
N ALA A 96 15.08 -41.91 -4.89
CA ALA A 96 14.14 -42.06 -6.00
C ALA A 96 12.63 -41.96 -5.69
N ALA A 97 12.04 -40.80 -5.96
CA ALA A 97 10.60 -40.66 -6.21
C ALA A 97 10.31 -40.76 -7.73
N PRO A 98 9.11 -41.24 -8.14
CA PRO A 98 8.81 -41.57 -9.52
C PRO A 98 8.58 -40.32 -10.37
N THR A 99 9.06 -40.39 -11.61
CA THR A 99 8.87 -39.40 -12.68
C THR A 99 7.42 -39.47 -13.20
N GLU A 100 6.46 -38.92 -12.46
CA GLU A 100 5.07 -38.82 -12.94
C GLU A 100 4.76 -37.45 -13.57
N SER A 101 4.62 -37.48 -14.89
CA SER A 101 3.54 -36.86 -15.66
C SER A 101 3.07 -35.45 -15.23
N SER A 102 3.79 -34.46 -15.77
CA SER A 102 3.36 -33.13 -16.24
C SER A 102 1.86 -32.80 -16.21
N ARG A 103 1.25 -32.68 -15.04
CA ARG A 103 -0.04 -31.98 -14.86
C ARG A 103 0.25 -30.50 -14.64
N SER A 104 -0.12 -29.67 -15.60
CA SER A 104 -0.06 -28.21 -15.53
C SER A 104 -1.11 -27.61 -14.58
N GLY A 105 -1.42 -28.29 -13.48
CA GLY A 105 -2.27 -27.74 -12.44
C GLY A 105 -1.47 -26.69 -11.69
N GLY A 106 -1.78 -25.41 -11.89
CA GLY A 106 -1.17 -24.34 -11.10
C GLY A 106 -1.38 -24.56 -9.60
N ILE A 107 -0.73 -23.74 -8.77
CA ILE A 107 -0.73 -23.80 -7.29
C ILE A 107 -2.15 -23.99 -6.73
N LEU A 108 -3.14 -23.38 -7.39
CA LEU A 108 -4.53 -23.46 -7.02
C LEU A 108 -5.16 -24.85 -7.14
N GLY A 109 -4.67 -25.78 -7.96
CA GLY A 109 -5.34 -27.06 -8.19
C GLY A 109 -5.46 -27.90 -6.91
N PRO A 110 -4.35 -28.37 -6.33
CA PRO A 110 -4.36 -29.13 -5.08
C PRO A 110 -4.94 -28.34 -3.91
N LEU A 111 -4.70 -27.02 -3.88
CA LEU A 111 -5.15 -26.18 -2.79
C LEU A 111 -6.66 -25.92 -2.82
N LYS A 112 -7.25 -25.70 -4.00
CA LYS A 112 -8.71 -25.56 -4.16
C LYS A 112 -9.43 -26.85 -3.76
N GLU A 113 -8.84 -27.99 -4.09
CA GLU A 113 -9.38 -29.30 -3.70
C GLU A 113 -9.37 -29.49 -2.18
N SER A 114 -8.27 -29.12 -1.52
CA SER A 114 -8.19 -29.10 -0.06
C SER A 114 -9.19 -28.13 0.58
N ILE A 115 -9.32 -26.90 0.06
CA ILE A 115 -10.27 -25.89 0.57
C ILE A 115 -11.71 -26.37 0.41
N ARG A 116 -12.05 -27.01 -0.72
CA ARG A 116 -13.38 -27.53 -1.00
C ARG A 116 -13.79 -28.66 -0.05
N ASN A 117 -12.84 -29.47 0.42
CA ASN A 117 -13.12 -30.59 1.32
C ASN A 117 -13.30 -30.16 2.78
N ASP A 118 -12.64 -29.08 3.20
CA ASP A 118 -12.55 -28.71 4.62
C ASP A 118 -13.69 -27.79 5.10
N ARG A 119 -14.41 -27.15 4.18
CA ARG A 119 -15.51 -26.23 4.52
C ARG A 119 -16.74 -26.60 3.71
N GLY A 120 -17.75 -27.13 4.39
CA GLY A 120 -19.06 -27.37 3.80
C GLY A 120 -19.49 -26.19 2.93
N ARG A 121 -19.88 -26.48 1.67
CA ARG A 121 -20.17 -25.54 0.57
C ARG A 121 -20.65 -24.16 1.03
N SER A 122 -19.71 -23.25 1.25
CA SER A 122 -19.98 -21.82 1.25
C SER A 122 -19.71 -21.34 -0.18
N GLU A 123 -20.73 -20.76 -0.83
CA GLU A 123 -20.66 -20.26 -2.22
C GLU A 123 -19.48 -19.28 -2.45
N ASP A 124 -18.96 -18.66 -1.38
CA ASP A 124 -17.80 -17.77 -1.42
C ASP A 124 -16.46 -18.48 -1.72
N CYS A 125 -16.36 -19.80 -1.53
CA CYS A 125 -15.10 -20.53 -1.74
C CYS A 125 -14.76 -20.77 -3.22
N ASP A 126 -15.76 -20.81 -4.10
CA ASP A 126 -15.53 -21.08 -5.53
C ASP A 126 -14.87 -19.88 -6.26
N ALA A 127 -14.84 -18.69 -5.64
CA ALA A 127 -14.21 -17.48 -6.18
C ALA A 127 -12.87 -17.12 -5.52
N ALA A 128 -12.12 -18.11 -5.00
CA ALA A 128 -10.82 -17.86 -4.38
C ALA A 128 -9.87 -17.11 -5.32
N LEU A 129 -9.24 -16.05 -4.80
CA LEU A 129 -8.27 -15.20 -5.50
C LEU A 129 -6.88 -15.36 -4.90
N LEU A 130 -5.87 -15.17 -5.75
CA LEU A 130 -4.47 -15.08 -5.35
C LEU A 130 -4.10 -13.62 -5.08
N TYR A 131 -3.63 -13.36 -3.87
CA TYR A 131 -3.14 -12.06 -3.42
C TYR A 131 -1.66 -12.16 -3.05
N PHE A 132 -0.80 -11.45 -3.77
CA PHE A 132 0.62 -11.38 -3.48
C PHE A 132 0.93 -10.16 -2.60
N SER A 133 1.39 -10.41 -1.38
CA SER A 133 1.84 -9.39 -0.45
C SER A 133 3.37 -9.37 -0.37
N PHE A 134 3.96 -8.18 -0.39
CA PHE A 134 5.41 -7.97 -0.25
C PHE A 134 5.73 -6.87 0.78
N GLY A 135 4.69 -6.39 1.48
CA GLY A 135 4.73 -5.34 2.49
C GLY A 135 4.27 -5.84 3.86
N ALA A 136 3.72 -4.95 4.69
CA ALA A 136 3.25 -5.30 6.05
C ALA A 136 2.17 -6.39 6.08
N ASN A 137 1.41 -6.59 5.01
CA ASN A 137 0.41 -7.67 4.92
C ASN A 137 1.04 -9.08 4.87
N MET A 138 2.38 -9.21 4.74
CA MET A 138 3.07 -10.48 5.01
C MET A 138 3.00 -10.88 6.49
N CYS A 139 2.84 -9.90 7.40
CA CYS A 139 2.77 -10.16 8.83
C CYS A 139 1.35 -10.59 9.22
N PRO A 140 1.16 -11.78 9.85
CA PRO A 140 -0.17 -12.26 10.24
C PRO A 140 -0.95 -11.29 11.11
N SER A 141 -0.29 -10.63 12.08
CA SER A 141 -0.97 -9.65 12.98
C SER A 141 -1.55 -8.45 12.24
N ILE A 142 -0.98 -8.09 11.08
CA ILE A 142 -1.53 -7.05 10.22
C ILE A 142 -2.68 -7.60 9.40
N LEU A 143 -2.47 -8.71 8.69
CA LEU A 143 -3.46 -9.25 7.77
C LEU A 143 -4.72 -9.77 8.49
N THR A 144 -4.56 -10.57 9.54
CA THR A 144 -5.70 -11.18 10.25
C THR A 144 -6.28 -10.23 11.28
N SER A 145 -5.46 -9.67 12.18
CA SER A 145 -5.98 -8.87 13.30
C SER A 145 -6.37 -7.46 12.87
N LYS A 146 -5.51 -6.75 12.12
CA LYS A 146 -5.79 -5.36 11.74
C LYS A 146 -6.72 -5.24 10.52
N ARG A 147 -6.56 -6.09 9.50
CA ARG A 147 -7.41 -6.05 8.28
C ARG A 147 -8.65 -6.94 8.37
N GLY A 148 -8.73 -7.87 9.32
CA GLY A 148 -9.85 -8.81 9.41
C GLY A 148 -9.93 -9.75 8.20
N VAL A 149 -8.77 -10.13 7.66
CA VAL A 149 -8.64 -11.04 6.51
C VAL A 149 -7.97 -12.33 6.95
N ASN A 150 -8.70 -13.44 6.83
CA ASN A 150 -8.21 -14.77 7.15
C ASN A 150 -7.93 -15.52 5.85
N PRO A 151 -6.67 -15.61 5.39
CA PRO A 151 -6.36 -16.35 4.17
C PRO A 151 -6.66 -17.84 4.33
N PHE A 152 -7.13 -18.47 3.26
CA PHE A 152 -7.34 -19.92 3.19
C PHE A 152 -6.02 -20.68 3.21
N ALA A 153 -4.99 -20.12 2.57
CA ALA A 153 -3.62 -20.60 2.62
C ALA A 153 -2.64 -19.46 2.36
N SER A 154 -1.38 -19.65 2.72
CA SER A 154 -0.31 -18.69 2.48
C SER A 154 1.00 -19.42 2.23
N LEU A 155 1.71 -19.04 1.16
CA LEU A 155 2.96 -19.67 0.74
C LEU A 155 3.97 -18.58 0.37
N PRO A 156 5.28 -18.77 0.63
CA PRO A 156 6.29 -17.86 0.11
C PRO A 156 6.27 -17.88 -1.42
N ALA A 157 6.51 -16.71 -2.03
CA ALA A 157 6.57 -16.57 -3.49
C ALA A 157 7.49 -15.41 -3.89
N GLU A 158 7.89 -15.39 -5.16
CA GLU A 158 8.64 -14.32 -5.80
C GLU A 158 7.85 -13.75 -6.97
N ALA A 159 7.71 -12.44 -7.01
CA ALA A 159 7.09 -11.72 -8.10
C ALA A 159 8.12 -11.46 -9.22
N THR A 160 7.84 -11.98 -10.42
CA THR A 160 8.80 -11.99 -11.53
C THR A 160 8.60 -10.84 -12.50
N GLN A 161 7.36 -10.50 -12.82
CA GLN A 161 6.99 -9.38 -13.69
C GLN A 161 5.52 -8.95 -13.51
N PHE A 162 5.18 -7.71 -13.87
CA PHE A 162 3.78 -7.33 -14.04
C PHE A 162 3.16 -8.08 -15.21
N SER A 163 1.98 -8.66 -14.98
CA SER A 163 1.26 -9.41 -15.99
C SER A 163 0.60 -8.46 -16.99
N THR A 164 0.74 -8.70 -18.29
CA THR A 164 0.19 -7.85 -19.37
C THR A 164 -1.29 -8.10 -19.65
N GLY A 165 -1.99 -8.86 -18.79
CA GLY A 165 -3.43 -9.12 -18.91
C GLY A 165 -3.84 -10.00 -20.09
N THR A 166 -2.90 -10.44 -20.94
CA THR A 166 -3.20 -11.33 -22.07
C THR A 166 -3.34 -12.79 -21.66
N ARG A 167 -2.83 -13.17 -20.49
CA ARG A 167 -3.17 -14.46 -19.87
C ARG A 167 -4.56 -14.35 -19.26
N ARG A 168 -5.57 -14.83 -19.99
CA ARG A 168 -6.84 -15.21 -19.36
C ARG A 168 -6.50 -16.16 -18.21
N ASN A 169 -7.03 -15.85 -17.04
CA ASN A 169 -6.95 -16.71 -15.88
C ASN A 169 -7.54 -18.08 -16.28
N PRO A 170 -6.78 -19.19 -16.29
CA PRO A 170 -7.26 -20.49 -16.77
C PRO A 170 -8.38 -21.11 -15.90
N SER A 171 -8.85 -20.35 -14.90
CA SER A 171 -9.94 -20.70 -13.99
C SER A 171 -11.34 -20.30 -14.50
N ALA A 172 -11.47 -19.65 -15.65
CA ALA A 172 -12.78 -19.50 -16.30
C ALA A 172 -12.94 -20.68 -17.27
N THR A 173 -13.87 -21.55 -16.93
CA THR A 173 -14.25 -22.80 -17.62
C THR A 173 -14.50 -22.62 -19.12
N ASP A 174 -13.46 -22.71 -19.95
CA ASP A 174 -13.58 -22.99 -21.38
C ASP A 174 -12.59 -24.11 -21.72
N GLY A 175 -13.12 -25.21 -22.23
CA GLY A 175 -12.40 -26.47 -22.43
C GLY A 175 -11.23 -26.42 -23.41
N ALA A 176 -10.26 -27.30 -23.15
CA ALA A 176 -9.36 -27.91 -24.13
C ALA A 176 -8.74 -26.98 -25.19
N GLY A 177 -7.82 -26.09 -24.79
CA GLY A 177 -6.93 -25.37 -25.70
C GLY A 177 -5.48 -25.47 -25.25
N GLY A 178 -4.63 -26.13 -26.05
CA GLY A 178 -3.25 -26.49 -25.70
C GLY A 178 -2.37 -25.32 -25.25
N VAL A 179 -1.63 -25.55 -24.16
CA VAL A 179 -0.60 -24.65 -23.65
C VAL A 179 0.55 -24.61 -24.67
N THR A 180 0.63 -23.52 -25.44
CA THR A 180 1.83 -23.26 -26.24
C THR A 180 2.99 -22.92 -25.31
N ARG A 181 3.93 -23.87 -25.24
CA ARG A 181 5.19 -23.76 -24.51
C ARG A 181 5.94 -22.55 -25.05
N ARG A 182 6.05 -21.49 -24.23
CA ARG A 182 6.77 -20.27 -24.60
C ARG A 182 8.24 -20.62 -24.83
N ASP A 183 8.73 -20.36 -26.03
CA ASP A 183 10.12 -20.62 -26.42
C ASP A 183 11.10 -19.86 -25.51
N LYS A 184 12.16 -20.57 -25.12
CA LYS A 184 13.19 -20.17 -24.15
C LYS A 184 14.19 -19.12 -24.68
N THR A 185 13.96 -18.51 -25.83
CA THR A 185 15.01 -17.79 -26.57
C THR A 185 15.08 -16.28 -26.32
N ASP A 186 14.12 -15.68 -25.61
CA ASP A 186 14.22 -14.26 -25.29
C ASP A 186 14.99 -14.04 -23.96
N THR A 187 16.31 -14.13 -24.06
CA THR A 187 17.27 -13.72 -23.02
C THR A 187 17.48 -12.20 -23.04
N GLN A 188 16.45 -11.43 -23.39
CA GLN A 188 16.37 -10.05 -22.95
C GLN A 188 16.39 -10.10 -21.42
N LYS A 189 17.56 -9.79 -20.86
CA LYS A 189 17.95 -9.79 -19.45
C LYS A 189 16.92 -9.02 -18.65
N SER A 190 15.79 -9.67 -18.37
CA SER A 190 14.64 -9.07 -17.72
C SER A 190 15.14 -8.71 -16.35
N ARG A 191 15.41 -7.42 -16.13
CA ARG A 191 15.65 -6.90 -14.79
C ARG A 191 14.44 -7.35 -13.99
N GLY A 192 14.67 -8.30 -13.09
CA GLY A 192 13.62 -8.87 -12.26
C GLY A 192 12.93 -7.76 -11.50
N MET A 193 11.68 -7.99 -11.10
CA MET A 193 11.06 -7.05 -10.19
C MET A 193 11.76 -7.06 -8.84
N CYS A 194 11.72 -5.93 -8.16
CA CYS A 194 12.28 -5.76 -6.83
C CYS A 194 11.33 -4.97 -5.95
N VAL A 195 11.49 -5.14 -4.65
CA VAL A 195 10.88 -4.28 -3.64
C VAL A 195 11.75 -3.04 -3.46
N CYS A 196 11.12 -1.86 -3.47
CA CYS A 196 11.75 -0.59 -3.12
C CYS A 196 10.87 0.21 -2.15
N PHE A 197 11.46 1.19 -1.45
CA PHE A 197 10.80 1.96 -0.39
C PHE A 197 10.57 3.40 -0.84
N CYS A 198 9.95 3.56 -2.01
CA CYS A 198 9.63 4.87 -2.57
C CYS A 198 8.15 5.21 -2.47
N HIS A 199 7.30 4.47 -1.75
CA HIS A 199 6.00 5.03 -1.39
C HIS A 199 6.17 6.12 -0.33
N ARG A 200 5.20 7.05 -0.22
CA ARG A 200 5.13 8.01 0.89
C ARG A 200 5.43 7.33 2.23
N ALA A 201 6.16 8.01 3.13
CA ALA A 201 6.61 7.46 4.42
C ALA A 201 7.61 6.27 4.34
N GLY A 202 8.11 5.92 3.16
CA GLY A 202 9.05 4.81 3.00
C GLY A 202 8.37 3.44 3.04
N TYR A 203 7.10 3.36 2.65
CA TYR A 203 6.42 2.08 2.49
C TYR A 203 6.87 1.36 1.19
N ALA A 204 6.75 0.04 1.19
CA ALA A 204 7.23 -0.81 0.10
C ALA A 204 6.35 -0.68 -1.15
N THR A 205 6.97 -0.75 -2.32
CA THR A 205 6.30 -0.90 -3.63
C THR A 205 7.11 -1.80 -4.55
N LEU A 206 6.49 -2.29 -5.64
CA LEU A 206 7.17 -3.07 -6.68
C LEU A 206 7.63 -2.18 -7.83
N ALA A 207 8.86 -2.39 -8.29
CA ALA A 207 9.42 -1.74 -9.46
C ALA A 207 10.19 -2.74 -10.34
N ARG A 208 10.20 -2.53 -11.66
CA ARG A 208 11.04 -3.30 -12.61
C ARG A 208 12.48 -2.80 -12.68
N ASN A 209 12.70 -1.53 -12.31
CA ASN A 209 14.00 -0.87 -12.39
C ASN A 209 13.96 0.35 -11.45
N PRO A 210 14.23 0.17 -10.15
CA PRO A 210 14.04 1.21 -9.13
C PRO A 210 15.17 2.25 -9.24
N GLY A 211 15.17 3.08 -10.28
CA GLY A 211 16.17 4.15 -10.44
C GLY A 211 17.63 3.69 -10.27
N PRO A 212 18.57 4.62 -10.04
CA PRO A 212 19.87 4.26 -9.50
C PRO A 212 19.67 3.81 -8.04
N PRO A 213 19.96 2.54 -7.71
CA PRO A 213 19.77 2.06 -6.35
C PRO A 213 20.69 2.83 -5.41
N GLN A 214 20.18 3.25 -4.25
CA GLN A 214 21.09 3.48 -3.12
C GLN A 214 21.86 2.17 -2.84
N SER A 215 23.03 2.25 -2.23
CA SER A 215 23.92 1.08 -2.06
C SER A 215 23.23 -0.11 -1.37
N TRP A 216 22.23 0.15 -0.52
CA TRP A 216 21.44 -0.83 0.22
C TRP A 216 20.18 -1.33 -0.52
N GLU A 217 19.86 -0.79 -1.70
CA GLU A 217 18.63 -1.08 -2.46
C GLU A 217 18.77 -2.22 -3.47
N LYS A 218 19.94 -2.89 -3.54
CA LYS A 218 20.08 -4.11 -4.34
C LYS A 218 19.35 -5.27 -3.66
N SER A 219 18.02 -5.23 -3.75
CA SER A 219 17.13 -6.30 -3.34
C SER A 219 17.45 -7.58 -4.15
N PRO A 220 17.43 -8.77 -3.52
CA PRO A 220 17.67 -10.03 -4.23
C PRO A 220 16.52 -10.44 -5.16
N GLY A 221 15.39 -9.72 -5.12
CA GLY A 221 14.19 -9.98 -5.92
C GLY A 221 12.93 -9.47 -5.20
N ALA A 222 11.79 -9.50 -5.87
CA ALA A 222 10.51 -9.14 -5.28
C ALA A 222 9.89 -10.32 -4.52
N HIS A 223 10.49 -10.72 -3.40
CA HIS A 223 9.97 -11.81 -2.58
C HIS A 223 8.82 -11.33 -1.67
N GLY A 224 7.91 -12.24 -1.38
CA GLY A 224 6.72 -11.98 -0.58
C GLY A 224 5.94 -13.25 -0.25
N VAL A 225 4.65 -13.09 0.02
CA VAL A 225 3.73 -14.15 0.41
C VAL A 225 2.53 -14.15 -0.53
N LEU A 226 2.25 -15.31 -1.11
CA LEU A 226 1.08 -15.57 -1.91
C LEU A 226 -0.04 -16.10 -1.01
N HIS A 227 -1.06 -15.29 -0.80
CA HIS A 227 -2.24 -15.64 -0.02
C HIS A 227 -3.38 -16.08 -0.94
N VAL A 228 -4.13 -17.08 -0.51
CA VAL A 228 -5.40 -17.45 -1.14
C VAL A 228 -6.52 -16.86 -0.29
N ILE A 229 -7.29 -15.93 -0.86
CA ILE A 229 -8.29 -15.14 -0.11
C ILE A 229 -9.62 -15.08 -0.85
N SER A 230 -10.70 -14.70 -0.15
CA SER A 230 -11.99 -14.43 -0.77
C SER A 230 -11.99 -13.07 -1.50
N PRO A 231 -12.88 -12.86 -2.48
CA PRO A 231 -13.06 -11.54 -3.11
C PRO A 231 -13.42 -10.44 -2.10
N SER A 232 -14.31 -10.74 -1.15
CA SER A 232 -14.68 -9.82 -0.07
C SER A 232 -13.49 -9.41 0.80
N SER A 233 -12.54 -10.31 1.03
CA SER A 233 -11.30 -10.02 1.76
C SER A 233 -10.37 -9.10 0.96
N LEU A 234 -10.30 -9.28 -0.37
CA LEU A 234 -9.51 -8.40 -1.23
C LEU A 234 -10.04 -6.96 -1.19
N GLU A 235 -11.36 -6.77 -1.14
CA GLU A 235 -11.94 -5.42 -1.01
C GLU A 235 -11.66 -4.77 0.34
N LYS A 236 -11.63 -5.55 1.44
CA LYS A 236 -11.18 -5.04 2.76
C LYS A 236 -9.74 -4.54 2.70
N ILE A 237 -8.86 -5.29 2.03
CA ILE A 237 -7.46 -4.85 1.83
C ILE A 237 -7.46 -3.58 1.01
N ALA A 238 -8.14 -3.56 -0.15
CA ALA A 238 -8.18 -2.42 -1.06
C ALA A 238 -8.66 -1.12 -0.40
N ALA A 239 -9.67 -1.20 0.47
CA ALA A 239 -10.18 -0.05 1.23
C ALA A 239 -9.13 0.60 2.15
N SER A 240 -8.02 -0.09 2.40
CA SER A 240 -7.00 0.28 3.36
C SER A 240 -5.61 0.51 2.76
N GLU A 241 -5.49 0.33 1.43
CA GLU A 241 -4.29 0.55 0.61
C GLU A 241 -4.37 1.93 -0.07
N ASN A 242 -4.64 2.97 0.72
CA ASN A 242 -4.69 4.35 0.23
C ASN A 242 -3.37 4.71 -0.45
N GLY A 243 -3.45 5.16 -1.71
CA GLY A 243 -2.25 5.52 -2.47
C GLY A 243 -1.63 4.41 -3.29
N TYR A 244 -2.24 3.23 -3.31
CA TYR A 244 -1.84 2.14 -4.16
C TYR A 244 -2.91 1.84 -5.22
N GLU A 245 -2.51 1.16 -6.29
CA GLU A 245 -3.37 0.64 -7.33
C GLU A 245 -3.26 -0.89 -7.40
N LYS A 246 -4.38 -1.56 -7.69
CA LYS A 246 -4.42 -3.01 -7.93
C LYS A 246 -3.67 -3.32 -9.24
N ARG A 247 -2.71 -4.23 -9.21
CA ARG A 247 -1.96 -4.73 -10.37
C ARG A 247 -1.90 -6.24 -10.38
N LEU A 248 -1.86 -6.83 -11.58
CA LEU A 248 -1.60 -8.25 -11.75
C LEU A 248 -0.11 -8.51 -11.88
N VAL A 249 0.37 -9.54 -11.21
CA VAL A 249 1.77 -9.92 -11.16
C VAL A 249 1.92 -11.42 -11.39
N ASP A 250 2.89 -11.78 -12.22
CA ASP A 250 3.32 -13.17 -12.39
C ASP A 250 4.20 -13.55 -11.20
N VAL A 251 3.78 -14.55 -10.42
CA VAL A 251 4.47 -15.04 -9.23
C VAL A 251 4.99 -16.45 -9.44
N ALA A 252 6.09 -16.78 -8.76
CA ALA A 252 6.69 -18.11 -8.71
C ALA A 252 6.86 -18.57 -7.27
N THR A 253 6.45 -19.80 -6.93
CA THR A 253 6.73 -20.41 -5.63
C THR A 253 8.11 -21.06 -5.60
N PRO A 254 8.66 -21.39 -4.41
CA PRO A 254 9.91 -22.15 -4.30
C PRO A 254 9.88 -23.51 -5.01
N THR A 255 8.69 -24.13 -5.16
CA THR A 255 8.50 -25.38 -5.92
C THR A 255 8.58 -25.19 -7.43
N GLY A 256 8.64 -23.94 -7.91
CA GLY A 256 8.72 -23.59 -9.33
C GLY A 256 7.35 -23.39 -10.00
N ASP A 257 6.26 -23.55 -9.26
CA ASP A 257 4.91 -23.29 -9.77
C ASP A 257 4.74 -21.81 -10.05
N ARG A 258 3.96 -21.48 -11.10
CA ARG A 258 3.75 -20.11 -11.54
C ARG A 258 2.28 -19.79 -11.64
N ASP A 259 1.90 -18.60 -11.18
CA ASP A 259 0.52 -18.14 -11.20
C ASP A 259 0.44 -16.61 -11.37
N ILE A 260 -0.77 -16.09 -11.48
CA ILE A 260 -1.05 -14.65 -11.55
C ILE A 260 -1.77 -14.25 -10.28
N ALA A 261 -1.21 -13.27 -9.58
CA ALA A 261 -1.77 -12.74 -8.35
C ALA A 261 -2.11 -11.26 -8.49
N VAL A 262 -3.08 -10.81 -7.70
CA VAL A 262 -3.33 -9.39 -7.47
C VAL A 262 -2.30 -8.90 -6.44
N CYS A 263 -1.74 -7.72 -6.66
CA CYS A 263 -0.90 -7.01 -5.69
C CYS A 263 -1.27 -5.51 -5.69
N PHE A 264 -0.75 -4.77 -4.73
CA PHE A 264 -0.94 -3.31 -4.62
C PHE A 264 0.40 -2.62 -4.87
N VAL A 265 0.45 -1.73 -5.86
CA VAL A 265 1.65 -0.99 -6.24
C VAL A 265 1.39 0.50 -6.04
N SER A 266 2.40 1.26 -5.60
CA SER A 266 2.23 2.69 -5.37
C SER A 266 1.74 3.40 -6.63
N ASN A 267 0.72 4.26 -6.44
CA ASN A 267 0.30 5.21 -7.45
C ASN A 267 1.47 6.17 -7.74
N PRO A 268 1.82 6.43 -9.01
CA PRO A 268 2.91 7.36 -9.37
C PRO A 268 2.83 8.74 -8.70
N TRP A 269 1.61 9.24 -8.40
CA TRP A 269 1.40 10.51 -7.70
C TRP A 269 1.79 10.48 -6.22
N GLN A 270 1.91 9.29 -5.63
CA GLN A 270 2.31 9.06 -4.25
C GLN A 270 3.69 8.40 -4.12
N THR A 271 4.36 8.16 -5.25
CA THR A 271 5.72 7.66 -5.30
C THR A 271 6.70 8.82 -5.11
N LEU A 272 7.66 8.62 -4.22
CA LEU A 272 8.80 9.48 -3.96
C LEU A 272 9.81 9.37 -5.12
N PRO A 273 10.49 10.47 -5.49
CA PRO A 273 11.51 10.44 -6.56
C PRO A 273 12.68 9.51 -6.25
N THR A 274 13.00 9.34 -4.96
CA THR A 274 14.07 8.49 -4.44
C THR A 274 13.50 7.59 -3.36
N SER A 275 13.96 6.34 -3.31
CA SER A 275 13.63 5.46 -2.20
C SER A 275 14.29 5.95 -0.92
N VAL A 276 13.58 5.77 0.20
CA VAL A 276 13.97 6.22 1.54
C VAL A 276 13.92 5.03 2.48
N PRO A 277 14.73 4.99 3.55
CA PRO A 277 14.68 3.87 4.49
C PRO A 277 13.26 3.68 5.07
N PRO A 278 12.80 2.44 5.32
CA PRO A 278 11.53 2.24 6.03
C PRO A 278 11.60 2.75 7.48
N THR A 279 10.45 2.95 8.11
CA THR A 279 10.41 3.19 9.58
C THR A 279 10.77 1.91 10.32
N SER A 280 11.37 2.00 11.51
CA SER A 280 11.76 0.81 12.29
C SER A 280 10.56 -0.10 12.58
N ARG A 281 9.39 0.51 12.87
CA ARG A 281 8.14 -0.23 13.07
C ARG A 281 7.73 -0.99 11.81
N TYR A 282 7.77 -0.34 10.65
CA TYR A 282 7.38 -0.98 9.39
C TYR A 282 8.37 -2.09 9.00
N LEU A 283 9.67 -1.84 9.15
CA LEU A 283 10.70 -2.84 8.87
C LEU A 283 10.54 -4.10 9.73
N SER A 284 10.23 -3.94 11.02
CA SER A 284 9.93 -5.07 11.92
C SER A 284 8.79 -5.93 11.37
N LEU A 285 7.70 -5.31 10.89
CA LEU A 285 6.57 -6.07 10.31
C LEU A 285 6.99 -6.87 9.07
N LEU A 286 7.88 -6.32 8.23
CA LEU A 286 8.40 -7.03 7.07
C LEU A 286 9.25 -8.22 7.49
N GLN A 287 10.15 -8.02 8.46
CA GLN A 287 11.03 -9.05 9.00
C GLN A 287 10.21 -10.18 9.66
N ASP A 288 9.24 -9.83 10.50
CA ASP A 288 8.36 -10.78 11.19
C ASP A 288 7.53 -11.60 10.19
N GLY A 289 6.93 -10.95 9.19
CA GLY A 289 6.16 -11.62 8.15
C GLY A 289 7.01 -12.54 7.28
N ALA A 290 8.19 -12.07 6.87
CA ALA A 290 9.12 -12.87 6.08
C ALA A 290 9.65 -14.07 6.85
N ALA A 291 9.94 -13.92 8.15
CA ALA A 291 10.35 -15.01 9.02
C ALA A 291 9.22 -16.04 9.23
N TYR A 292 8.00 -15.57 9.54
CA TYR A 292 6.84 -16.43 9.78
C TYR A 292 6.51 -17.33 8.59
N HIS A 293 6.57 -16.79 7.36
CA HIS A 293 6.28 -17.55 6.13
C HIS A 293 7.51 -18.24 5.52
N ASN A 294 8.67 -18.21 6.18
CA ASN A 294 9.94 -18.75 5.68
C ASN A 294 10.24 -18.29 4.24
N VAL A 295 10.11 -16.97 3.99
CA VAL A 295 10.49 -16.35 2.72
C VAL A 295 11.99 -16.55 2.46
N ASP A 296 12.42 -16.49 1.19
CA ASP A 296 13.80 -16.72 0.74
C ASP A 296 14.85 -16.15 1.73
N GLU A 297 15.82 -16.98 2.07
CA GLU A 297 16.84 -16.67 3.09
C GLU A 297 17.67 -15.44 2.73
N ARG A 298 18.00 -15.24 1.44
CA ARG A 298 18.75 -14.07 0.99
C ARG A 298 17.90 -12.81 1.12
N TYR A 299 16.60 -12.91 0.89
CA TYR A 299 15.67 -11.80 1.10
C TYR A 299 15.55 -11.43 2.58
N ARG A 300 15.43 -12.42 3.48
CA ARG A 300 15.42 -12.18 4.93
C ARG A 300 16.73 -11.54 5.42
N ALA A 301 17.87 -12.03 4.94
CA ALA A 301 19.17 -11.44 5.24
C ALA A 301 19.27 -10.00 4.73
N TRP A 302 18.75 -9.71 3.53
CA TRP A 302 18.67 -8.34 3.02
C TRP A 302 17.80 -7.44 3.89
N LEU A 303 16.60 -7.87 4.31
CA LEU A 303 15.74 -7.11 5.22
C LEU A 303 16.42 -6.80 6.56
N ALA A 304 17.25 -7.71 7.08
CA ALA A 304 17.99 -7.51 8.33
C ALA A 304 19.07 -6.42 8.21
N LEU A 305 19.57 -6.16 7.01
CA LEU A 305 20.61 -5.16 6.74
C LEU A 305 20.06 -3.79 6.35
N LEU A 306 18.74 -3.67 6.14
CA LEU A 306 18.14 -2.41 5.73
C LEU A 306 18.29 -1.36 6.85
N PRO A 307 18.70 -0.12 6.51
CA PRO A 307 18.61 0.98 7.46
C PRO A 307 17.13 1.23 7.80
N SER A 308 16.88 1.76 9.00
CA SER A 308 15.56 2.23 9.37
C SER A 308 15.64 3.57 10.07
N VAL A 309 14.56 4.35 9.99
CA VAL A 309 14.43 5.58 10.79
C VAL A 309 13.44 5.38 11.92
N ARG A 310 13.62 6.13 12.99
CA ARG A 310 12.63 6.16 14.06
C ARG A 310 11.41 6.98 13.62
N PRO A 311 10.20 6.67 14.14
CA PRO A 311 9.00 7.42 13.81
C PRO A 311 9.08 8.92 14.12
N GLU A 312 9.87 9.31 15.12
CA GLU A 312 10.02 10.72 15.51
C GLU A 312 10.79 11.52 14.44
N ASP A 313 11.80 10.88 13.82
CA ASP A 313 12.61 11.46 12.75
C ASP A 313 11.83 11.52 11.42
N GLU A 314 10.79 10.70 11.28
CA GLU A 314 9.95 10.62 10.08
C GLU A 314 9.20 11.94 9.80
N MET A 315 8.65 12.56 10.84
CA MET A 315 7.84 13.78 10.70
C MET A 315 8.67 15.00 10.27
N MET A 316 9.99 14.95 10.43
CA MET A 316 10.88 16.07 10.17
C MET A 316 11.56 16.01 8.81
N SER A 317 11.53 14.86 8.11
CA SER A 317 12.18 14.71 6.80
C SER A 317 11.23 15.09 5.67
N SER A 318 11.47 16.24 5.05
CA SER A 318 10.72 16.72 3.87
C SER A 318 10.71 15.71 2.72
N ASP A 319 11.76 14.89 2.61
CA ASP A 319 11.93 13.95 1.51
C ASP A 319 10.92 12.79 1.55
N ARG A 320 10.34 12.50 2.71
CA ARG A 320 9.34 11.42 2.89
C ARG A 320 7.93 11.80 2.48
N VAL A 321 7.68 13.10 2.34
CA VAL A 321 6.37 13.67 2.00
C VAL A 321 6.38 14.38 0.64
N ARG A 322 7.55 14.52 0.01
CA ARG A 322 7.73 15.20 -1.28
C ARG A 322 7.30 14.31 -2.45
N THR A 323 6.01 14.00 -2.51
CA THR A 323 5.38 13.32 -3.64
C THR A 323 4.91 14.34 -4.69
N PRO A 324 4.73 13.94 -5.96
CA PRO A 324 4.14 14.80 -6.98
C PRO A 324 2.79 15.40 -6.55
N SER A 325 1.94 14.61 -5.88
CA SER A 325 0.66 15.11 -5.34
C SER A 325 0.85 16.25 -4.33
N LYS A 326 1.81 16.11 -3.40
CA LYS A 326 2.09 17.14 -2.39
C LYS A 326 2.62 18.43 -3.03
N ILE A 327 3.50 18.30 -4.02
CA ILE A 327 4.05 19.46 -4.75
C ILE A 327 2.94 20.23 -5.44
N VAL A 328 2.00 19.54 -6.11
CA VAL A 328 0.86 20.19 -6.77
C VAL A 328 -0.04 20.88 -5.74
N THR A 329 -0.38 20.20 -4.64
CA THR A 329 -1.20 20.81 -3.56
C THR A 329 -0.56 22.06 -2.97
N ASP A 330 0.73 22.01 -2.67
CA ASP A 330 1.46 23.15 -2.09
C ASP A 330 1.55 24.32 -3.06
N THR A 331 1.74 24.02 -4.35
CA THR A 331 1.77 25.03 -5.41
C THR A 331 0.40 25.72 -5.54
N VAL A 332 -0.69 24.96 -5.56
CA VAL A 332 -2.05 25.51 -5.63
C VAL A 332 -2.35 26.39 -4.41
N LEU A 333 -1.97 25.94 -3.21
CA LEU A 333 -2.17 26.70 -1.99
C LEU A 333 -1.37 28.00 -1.99
N ALA A 334 -0.11 27.96 -2.43
CA ALA A 334 0.74 29.14 -2.53
C ALA A 334 0.19 30.17 -3.54
N VAL A 335 -0.28 29.71 -4.71
CA VAL A 335 -0.91 30.58 -5.72
C VAL A 335 -2.20 31.21 -5.18
N ALA A 336 -3.04 30.44 -4.48
CA ALA A 336 -4.27 30.95 -3.88
C ALA A 336 -3.97 32.01 -2.79
N ALA A 337 -2.97 31.77 -1.94
CA ALA A 337 -2.54 32.71 -0.92
C ALA A 337 -1.99 34.01 -1.54
N PHE A 338 -1.17 33.89 -2.58
CA PHE A 338 -0.64 35.05 -3.31
C PHE A 338 -1.77 35.87 -3.96
N ALA A 339 -2.73 35.22 -4.61
CA ALA A 339 -3.89 35.90 -5.19
C ALA A 339 -4.72 36.63 -4.13
N ALA A 340 -4.92 36.02 -2.96
CA ALA A 340 -5.61 36.65 -1.84
C ALA A 340 -4.85 37.86 -1.30
N PHE A 341 -3.52 37.77 -1.21
CA PHE A 341 -2.65 38.87 -0.79
C PHE A 341 -2.72 40.05 -1.79
N VAL A 342 -2.61 39.78 -3.09
CA VAL A 342 -2.75 40.80 -4.14
C VAL A 342 -4.12 41.49 -4.08
N ALA A 343 -5.20 40.71 -3.92
CA ALA A 343 -6.54 41.27 -3.79
C ALA A 343 -6.72 42.12 -2.52
N ALA A 344 -6.08 41.75 -1.41
CA ALA A 344 -6.10 42.53 -0.18
C ALA A 344 -5.31 43.84 -0.32
N GLY A 345 -4.13 43.82 -0.95
CA GLY A 345 -3.33 45.01 -1.23
C GLY A 345 -4.08 46.03 -2.09
N ALA A 346 -4.77 45.56 -3.14
CA ALA A 346 -5.59 46.43 -3.99
C ALA A 346 -6.77 47.10 -3.24
N ALA A 347 -7.26 46.48 -2.16
CA ALA A 347 -8.33 47.07 -1.35
C ALA A 347 -7.85 48.15 -0.38
N ILE A 348 -6.56 48.15 -0.01
CA ILE A 348 -5.99 49.13 0.93
C ILE A 348 -5.64 50.43 0.20
N ASN A 349 -5.34 50.38 -1.09
CA ASN A 349 -4.94 51.55 -1.86
C ASN A 349 -5.89 51.77 -3.06
N PRO A 350 -7.09 52.33 -2.83
CA PRO A 350 -8.08 52.54 -3.89
C PRO A 350 -7.82 53.79 -4.75
N PHE A 351 -6.59 54.36 -4.69
CA PHE A 351 -6.24 55.64 -5.31
C PHE A 351 -6.62 55.73 -6.78
#